data_AF-A0A2U1M9S5-F1
#
_entry.id   AF-A0A2U1M9S5-F1
#
_cell.length_a   1.000
_cell.length_b   1.000
_cell.length_c   1.000
_cell.angle_alpha   90.00
_cell.angle_beta   90.00
_cell.angle_gamma   90.00
#
_symmetry.space_group_name_H-M   'P 1'
#
loop_
_entity.id
_entity.type
_entity.pdbx_description
1 polymer ?
#
loop_
_entity_poly.entity_id
_entity_poly.type
_entity_poly.pdbx_seq_one_letter_code
_entity_poly.pdbx_strand_id
1 'polypeptide(L)'
;MHCNNMDTATETHGHGIWFGESLVALGLCEVFRFFYQALISAGLDTTSVTLTWALSLLLNNPKALKTVQDEIDEHVGRKRPVAESDMKNLVYLEAVIKETLRLYPAAPLAVPYKSMEDCVVSGYNIPKGTRLLINLWKLQHDPNSWSDPDEFKLERFMTTQKDIDVKGKHFELLPFGSGRRICPGVFFALQALCLTSATLIQQFKPEKPSDEPIDMSESSGLTTSKATPLEVLLYPRVSFDISGKNNRPPVAAGAWPIVGHLNLFGGLSDPLHKILGSMAVKYGPIFTIQLGVRQVLVVNSWDIAKEIFTTHDAIVSSRPKFTAAKILGYDYAMFGVSPYGPYWREMRKITSLELLSARRLEQLKHVRVSELKNSIKNLYELWGERRDGQGKALVVMNKWLGELNMNVMLRMVVGKRLSGANNAEEDEMNKFQVVVRKFFDFLGLFVVADTLPYLGWLDLGGHEKAMKRVAKEIDFIIGKWLCEHREKRDSIEAMGEKDFLDLMISALETGGLGDYNADTIIKSTCLVCSDHIGAKLALNSF
;
A
#
# COMPACT_ATOMS: atom_id res chain seq x y z
N MET A 1 -64.19 -3.21 -22.78
CA MET A 1 -65.58 -2.87 -22.39
C MET A 1 -65.73 -3.11 -20.90
N HIS A 2 -66.12 -2.04 -20.18
CA HIS A 2 -66.66 -1.94 -18.80
C HIS A 2 -65.88 -2.64 -17.65
N CYS A 3 -65.26 -1.96 -16.67
CA CYS A 3 -65.72 -1.01 -15.63
C CYS A 3 -66.76 -1.54 -14.62
N ASN A 4 -66.36 -1.42 -13.34
CA ASN A 4 -67.16 -1.20 -12.10
C ASN A 4 -67.78 -2.45 -11.44
N ASN A 5 -67.88 -2.58 -10.11
CA ASN A 5 -67.41 -1.83 -8.93
C ASN A 5 -67.79 -2.64 -7.67
N MET A 6 -67.07 -2.41 -6.56
CA MET A 6 -67.54 -2.31 -5.15
C MET A 6 -68.24 -3.52 -4.50
N ASP A 7 -68.16 -3.84 -3.20
CA ASP A 7 -67.46 -3.32 -2.02
C ASP A 7 -67.67 -4.39 -0.92
N THR A 8 -66.73 -4.56 0.02
CA THR A 8 -66.96 -4.36 1.47
C THR A 8 -65.79 -4.92 2.28
N ALA A 9 -65.32 -4.07 3.19
CA ALA A 9 -64.12 -4.17 3.98
C ALA A 9 -64.34 -4.79 5.36
N THR A 10 -63.26 -5.30 5.96
CA THR A 10 -62.99 -5.20 7.41
C THR A 10 -61.49 -5.03 7.68
N GLU A 11 -61.21 -4.04 8.53
CA GLU A 11 -59.98 -3.44 9.09
C GLU A 11 -58.92 -4.46 9.60
N THR A 12 -57.61 -4.16 9.73
CA THR A 12 -57.00 -3.18 10.67
C THR A 12 -55.55 -2.76 10.34
N HIS A 13 -55.33 -1.43 10.42
CA HIS A 13 -54.16 -0.58 10.77
C HIS A 13 -52.68 -0.97 10.59
N GLY A 14 -51.94 -0.01 9.99
CA GLY A 14 -50.48 0.17 10.14
C GLY A 14 -49.84 1.17 9.16
N HIS A 15 -50.19 2.47 9.24
CA HIS A 15 -49.51 3.53 8.48
C HIS A 15 -48.10 3.81 9.06
N GLY A 16 -47.08 3.78 8.20
CA GLY A 16 -45.71 4.17 8.51
C GLY A 16 -45.00 4.78 7.29
N ILE A 17 -45.09 6.11 7.18
CA ILE A 17 -44.09 7.07 6.70
C ILE A 17 -42.91 6.48 5.87
N TRP A 18 -42.97 6.57 4.54
CA TRP A 18 -41.82 6.34 3.63
C TRP A 18 -41.82 7.27 2.39
N PHE A 19 -42.27 8.52 2.54
CA PHE A 19 -42.17 9.53 1.45
C PHE A 19 -41.42 10.81 1.84
N GLY A 20 -40.92 10.92 3.08
CA GLY A 20 -40.16 12.08 3.56
C GLY A 20 -38.64 11.99 3.37
N GLU A 21 -38.06 10.77 3.39
CA GLU A 21 -36.60 10.61 3.37
C GLU A 21 -35.98 10.84 1.99
N SER A 22 -36.68 10.52 0.89
CA SER A 22 -36.14 10.70 -0.47
C SER A 22 -36.07 12.16 -0.92
N LEU A 23 -36.99 13.02 -0.47
CA LEU A 23 -36.97 14.46 -0.77
C LEU A 23 -35.90 15.21 0.06
N VAL A 24 -35.69 14.79 1.32
CA VAL A 24 -34.61 15.31 2.17
C VAL A 24 -33.24 14.86 1.65
N ALA A 25 -33.11 13.62 1.17
CA ALA A 25 -31.88 13.12 0.54
C ALA A 25 -31.57 13.84 -0.78
N LEU A 26 -32.57 14.14 -1.62
CA LEU A 26 -32.41 14.94 -2.85
C LEU A 26 -32.00 16.38 -2.55
N GLY A 27 -32.65 17.03 -1.57
CA GLY A 27 -32.30 18.38 -1.13
C GLY A 27 -30.92 18.47 -0.48
N LEU A 28 -30.53 17.49 0.33
CA LEU A 28 -29.18 17.38 0.87
C LEU A 28 -28.15 17.16 -0.25
N CYS A 29 -28.45 16.33 -1.25
CA CYS A 29 -27.52 16.06 -2.35
C CYS A 29 -27.27 17.31 -3.21
N GLU A 30 -28.29 18.13 -3.49
CA GLU A 30 -28.12 19.42 -4.18
C GLU A 30 -27.37 20.44 -3.34
N VAL A 31 -27.65 20.52 -2.03
CA VAL A 31 -26.92 21.37 -1.10
C VAL A 31 -25.45 20.96 -1.04
N PHE A 32 -25.16 19.66 -0.91
CA PHE A 32 -23.79 19.13 -0.95
C PHE A 32 -23.11 19.44 -2.28
N ARG A 33 -23.78 19.23 -3.41
CA ARG A 33 -23.24 19.56 -4.75
C ARG A 33 -22.92 21.05 -4.87
N PHE A 34 -23.81 21.93 -4.40
CA PHE A 34 -23.61 23.38 -4.41
C PHE A 34 -22.45 23.80 -3.50
N PHE A 35 -22.39 23.28 -2.26
CA PHE A 35 -21.29 23.55 -1.34
C PHE A 35 -19.94 23.04 -1.88
N TYR A 36 -19.92 21.84 -2.44
CA TYR A 36 -18.72 21.24 -3.01
C TYR A 36 -18.24 22.01 -4.23
N GLN A 37 -19.16 22.41 -5.12
CA GLN A 37 -18.87 23.26 -6.27
C GLN A 37 -18.34 24.64 -5.83
N ALA A 38 -18.97 25.27 -4.84
CA ALA A 38 -18.52 26.57 -4.33
C ALA A 38 -17.13 26.48 -3.68
N LEU A 39 -16.84 25.41 -2.94
CA LEU A 39 -15.54 25.17 -2.34
C LEU A 39 -14.45 24.92 -3.39
N ILE A 40 -14.73 24.08 -4.40
CA ILE A 40 -13.81 23.82 -5.52
C ILE A 40 -13.56 25.10 -6.30
N SER A 41 -14.60 25.82 -6.70
CA SER A 41 -14.47 27.06 -7.47
C SER A 41 -13.71 28.15 -6.70
N ALA A 42 -13.95 28.28 -5.39
CA ALA A 42 -13.24 29.25 -4.56
C ALA A 42 -11.73 28.92 -4.41
N GLY A 43 -11.39 27.65 -4.24
CA GLY A 43 -9.99 27.21 -4.10
C GLY A 43 -9.22 27.25 -5.41
N LEU A 44 -9.83 26.80 -6.51
CA LEU A 44 -9.15 26.67 -7.80
C LEU A 44 -8.67 28.01 -8.36
N ASP A 45 -9.57 29.00 -8.44
CA ASP A 45 -9.27 30.27 -9.10
C ASP A 45 -8.20 31.06 -8.34
N THR A 46 -8.37 31.21 -7.02
CA THR A 46 -7.44 31.95 -6.17
C THR A 46 -6.04 31.34 -6.12
N THR A 47 -5.91 30.01 -6.01
CA THR A 47 -4.61 29.33 -6.04
C THR A 47 -3.94 29.47 -7.40
N SER A 48 -4.69 29.34 -8.51
CA SER A 48 -4.14 29.56 -9.85
C SER A 48 -3.61 30.98 -10.01
N VAL A 49 -4.39 31.98 -9.60
CA VAL A 49 -3.98 33.40 -9.65
C VAL A 49 -2.69 33.63 -8.87
N THR A 50 -2.59 33.13 -7.63
CA THR A 50 -1.37 33.29 -6.82
C THR A 50 -0.16 32.58 -7.43
N LEU A 51 -0.31 31.35 -7.97
CA LEU A 51 0.78 30.65 -8.66
C LEU A 51 1.26 31.43 -9.89
N THR A 52 0.33 31.98 -10.66
CA THR A 52 0.63 32.80 -11.83
C THR A 52 1.42 34.07 -11.45
N TRP A 53 1.04 34.75 -10.36
CA TRP A 53 1.81 35.89 -9.86
C TRP A 53 3.18 35.51 -9.31
N ALA A 54 3.27 34.40 -8.54
CA ALA A 54 4.54 33.92 -8.01
C ALA A 54 5.53 33.63 -9.15
N LEU A 55 5.08 32.93 -10.20
CA LEU A 55 5.92 32.64 -11.36
C LEU A 55 6.28 33.91 -12.14
N SER A 56 5.35 34.86 -12.30
CA SER A 56 5.61 36.16 -12.95
C SER A 56 6.70 36.96 -12.19
N LEU A 57 6.58 37.03 -10.87
CA LEU A 57 7.54 37.70 -9.99
C LEU A 57 8.92 37.05 -10.09
N LEU A 58 8.99 35.72 -10.05
CA LEU A 58 10.26 34.99 -10.19
C LEU A 58 10.90 35.18 -11.58
N LEU A 59 10.11 35.19 -12.66
CA LEU A 59 10.61 35.42 -14.02
C LEU A 59 11.15 36.84 -14.22
N ASN A 60 10.54 37.83 -13.57
CA ASN A 60 11.06 39.21 -13.53
C ASN A 60 12.24 39.38 -12.56
N ASN A 61 12.51 38.39 -11.70
CA ASN A 61 13.60 38.40 -10.74
C ASN A 61 14.49 37.14 -10.85
N PRO A 62 15.32 37.01 -11.91
CA PRO A 62 16.09 35.79 -12.19
C PRO A 62 17.03 35.35 -11.07
N LYS A 63 17.53 36.30 -10.27
CA LYS A 63 18.36 35.99 -9.09
C LYS A 63 17.56 35.22 -8.04
N ALA A 64 16.34 35.68 -7.72
CA ALA A 64 15.45 35.00 -6.78
C ALA A 64 15.04 33.63 -7.30
N LEU A 65 14.69 33.51 -8.59
CA LEU A 65 14.38 32.23 -9.22
C LEU A 65 15.54 31.23 -9.08
N LYS A 66 16.77 31.69 -9.34
CA LYS A 66 17.96 30.85 -9.18
C LYS A 66 18.17 30.42 -7.73
N THR A 67 17.99 31.32 -6.76
CA THR A 67 18.11 30.98 -5.34
C THR A 67 17.07 29.94 -4.90
N VAL A 68 15.81 30.04 -5.36
CA VAL A 68 14.79 29.00 -5.12
C VAL A 68 15.21 27.67 -5.75
N GLN A 69 15.75 27.69 -6.98
CA GLN A 69 16.24 26.48 -7.64
C GLN A 69 17.38 25.81 -6.86
N ASP A 70 18.33 26.61 -6.38
CA ASP A 70 19.48 26.13 -5.62
C ASP A 70 19.02 25.55 -4.25
N GLU A 71 18.09 26.20 -3.55
CA GLU A 71 17.48 25.71 -2.31
C GLU A 71 16.80 24.34 -2.50
N ILE A 72 16.02 24.19 -3.57
CA ILE A 72 15.35 22.92 -3.89
C ILE A 72 16.37 21.83 -4.24
N ASP A 73 17.39 22.15 -5.03
CA ASP A 73 18.44 21.21 -5.41
C ASP A 73 19.26 20.75 -4.20
N GLU A 74 19.51 21.63 -3.22
CA GLU A 74 20.23 21.32 -1.98
C GLU A 74 19.42 20.39 -1.06
N HIS A 75 18.16 20.73 -0.78
CA HIS A 75 17.36 20.02 0.22
C HIS A 75 16.62 18.79 -0.32
N VAL A 76 16.27 18.76 -1.60
CA VAL A 76 15.50 17.67 -2.23
C VAL A 76 16.32 16.92 -3.27
N GLY A 77 17.12 17.64 -4.04
CA GLY A 77 17.85 17.11 -5.20
C GLY A 77 16.96 16.86 -6.42
N ARG A 78 17.52 16.18 -7.43
CA ARG A 78 16.87 15.96 -8.74
C ARG A 78 16.45 14.52 -9.04
N LYS A 79 16.70 13.59 -8.12
CA LYS A 79 16.47 12.15 -8.31
C LYS A 79 15.04 11.70 -7.98
N ARG A 80 14.29 12.53 -7.26
CA ARG A 80 12.91 12.27 -6.86
C ARG A 80 12.08 13.56 -6.91
N PRO A 81 10.76 13.48 -7.10
CA PRO A 81 9.88 14.63 -6.95
C PRO A 81 9.92 15.22 -5.53
N VAL A 82 9.63 16.52 -5.43
CA VAL A 82 9.38 17.20 -4.16
C VAL A 82 8.19 16.57 -3.45
N ALA A 83 8.31 16.33 -2.14
CA ALA A 83 7.25 15.84 -1.29
C ALA A 83 6.83 16.88 -0.24
N GLU A 84 5.63 16.75 0.31
CA GLU A 84 5.10 17.68 1.33
C GLU A 84 6.00 17.79 2.57
N SER A 85 6.65 16.68 2.95
CA SER A 85 7.59 16.65 4.08
C SER A 85 8.83 17.52 3.89
N ASP A 86 9.16 17.89 2.65
CA ASP A 86 10.31 18.71 2.32
C ASP A 86 10.03 20.21 2.53
N MET A 87 8.76 20.63 2.56
CA MET A 87 8.35 22.05 2.60
C MET A 87 8.94 22.82 3.77
N LYS A 88 9.13 22.16 4.93
CA LYS A 88 9.72 22.77 6.13
C LYS A 88 11.16 23.26 5.95
N ASN A 89 11.86 22.79 4.91
CA ASN A 89 13.23 23.17 4.60
C ASN A 89 13.32 24.22 3.49
N LEU A 90 12.24 24.55 2.79
CA LEU A 90 12.22 25.48 1.64
C LEU A 90 11.80 26.88 2.09
N VAL A 91 12.63 27.51 2.93
CA VAL A 91 12.31 28.76 3.61
C VAL A 91 12.28 29.94 2.64
N TYR A 92 13.19 29.97 1.65
CA TYR A 92 13.24 31.00 0.63
C TYR A 92 12.02 30.92 -0.30
N LEU A 93 11.60 29.71 -0.69
CA LEU A 93 10.33 29.53 -1.40
C LEU A 93 9.12 29.99 -0.57
N GLU A 94 9.10 29.71 0.74
CA GLU A 94 8.03 30.23 1.62
C GLU A 94 8.00 31.77 1.61
N ALA A 95 9.16 32.43 1.65
CA ALA A 95 9.27 33.88 1.53
C ALA A 95 8.73 34.40 0.18
N VAL A 96 8.99 33.69 -0.93
CA VAL A 96 8.43 34.01 -2.25
C VAL A 96 6.91 33.98 -2.23
N ILE A 97 6.31 32.94 -1.65
CA ILE A 97 4.85 32.83 -1.56
C ILE A 97 4.27 33.93 -0.67
N LYS A 98 4.89 34.24 0.48
CA LYS A 98 4.46 35.33 1.35
C LYS A 98 4.49 36.69 0.66
N GLU A 99 5.58 37.02 -0.03
CA GLU A 99 5.73 38.29 -0.74
C GLU A 99 4.78 38.37 -1.94
N THR A 100 4.55 37.24 -2.63
CA THR A 100 3.53 37.16 -3.70
C THR A 100 2.14 37.47 -3.16
N LEU A 101 1.74 36.85 -2.05
CA LEU A 101 0.44 37.09 -1.41
C LEU A 101 0.30 38.53 -0.88
N ARG A 102 1.41 39.19 -0.55
CA ARG A 102 1.45 40.59 -0.12
C ARG A 102 1.21 41.55 -1.28
N LEU A 103 1.99 41.42 -2.36
CA LEU A 103 1.93 42.28 -3.53
C LEU A 103 0.65 42.06 -4.36
N TYR A 104 0.29 40.79 -4.56
CA TYR A 104 -0.84 40.39 -5.39
C TYR A 104 -1.77 39.44 -4.62
N PRO A 105 -2.48 39.93 -3.57
CA PRO A 105 -3.46 39.12 -2.87
C PRO A 105 -4.54 38.69 -3.86
N ALA A 106 -4.85 37.39 -3.91
CA ALA A 106 -5.85 36.86 -4.86
C ALA A 106 -7.22 37.55 -4.70
N ALA A 107 -7.58 37.96 -3.48
CA ALA A 107 -8.70 38.84 -3.19
C ALA A 107 -8.18 40.19 -2.64
N PRO A 108 -8.24 41.29 -3.42
CA PRO A 108 -7.68 42.57 -2.99
C PRO A 108 -8.58 43.28 -1.97
N LEU A 109 -9.87 42.95 -1.96
CA LEU A 109 -10.85 43.31 -0.93
C LEU A 109 -11.29 42.05 -0.19
N ALA A 110 -11.44 42.13 1.13
CA ALA A 110 -12.06 41.06 1.90
C ALA A 110 -13.54 40.91 1.52
N VAL A 111 -14.06 39.69 1.65
CA VAL A 111 -15.50 39.42 1.49
C VAL A 111 -16.31 40.34 2.40
N PRO A 112 -17.37 41.02 1.92
CA PRO A 112 -18.11 42.01 2.70
C PRO A 112 -18.63 41.46 4.03
N TYR A 113 -18.44 42.23 5.11
CA TYR A 113 -19.04 41.98 6.43
C TYR A 113 -20.26 42.88 6.64
N LYS A 114 -21.04 42.60 7.69
CA LYS A 114 -22.17 43.44 8.10
C LYS A 114 -22.20 43.60 9.62
N SER A 115 -22.36 44.82 10.13
CA SER A 115 -22.54 45.05 11.57
C SER A 115 -23.87 44.45 12.06
N MET A 116 -23.81 43.69 13.14
CA MET A 116 -24.98 42.99 13.72
C MET A 116 -25.76 43.88 14.71
N GLU A 117 -25.09 44.89 15.25
CA GLU A 117 -25.57 45.87 16.21
C GLU A 117 -24.80 47.18 16.02
N ASP A 118 -25.26 48.25 16.68
CA ASP A 118 -24.54 49.51 16.74
C ASP A 118 -23.23 49.31 17.51
N CYS A 119 -22.10 49.76 16.97
CA CYS A 119 -20.80 49.59 17.62
C CYS A 119 -19.88 50.79 17.38
N VAL A 120 -18.80 50.88 18.16
CA VAL A 120 -17.77 51.92 17.99
C VAL A 120 -16.47 51.28 17.50
N VAL A 121 -15.94 51.75 16.38
CA VAL A 121 -14.68 51.28 15.79
C VAL A 121 -13.74 52.46 15.62
N SER A 122 -12.57 52.43 16.26
CA SER A 122 -11.58 53.53 16.25
C SER A 122 -12.18 54.91 16.60
N GLY A 123 -13.17 54.94 17.50
CA GLY A 123 -13.88 56.15 17.91
C GLY A 123 -15.05 56.56 17.00
N TYR A 124 -15.31 55.84 15.90
CA TYR A 124 -16.43 56.09 14.99
C TYR A 124 -17.63 55.22 15.33
N ASN A 125 -18.81 55.83 15.41
CA ASN A 125 -20.08 55.12 15.59
C ASN A 125 -20.52 54.47 14.27
N ILE A 126 -20.67 53.14 14.28
CA ILE A 126 -21.09 52.32 13.15
C ILE A 126 -22.50 51.79 13.42
N PRO A 127 -23.53 52.24 12.69
CA PRO A 127 -24.89 51.73 12.86
C PRO A 127 -25.00 50.25 12.48
N LYS A 128 -25.97 49.57 13.10
CA LYS A 128 -26.39 48.22 12.75
C LYS A 128 -26.74 48.12 11.27
N GLY A 129 -26.27 47.06 10.63
CA GLY A 129 -26.53 46.77 9.24
C GLY A 129 -25.60 47.42 8.22
N THR A 130 -24.62 48.21 8.67
CA THR A 130 -23.55 48.77 7.85
C THR A 130 -22.72 47.65 7.22
N ARG A 131 -22.48 47.72 5.90
CA ARG A 131 -21.60 46.79 5.19
C ARG A 131 -20.15 47.27 5.30
N LEU A 132 -19.23 46.37 5.65
CA LEU A 132 -17.82 46.68 5.82
C LEU A 132 -17.01 45.99 4.73
N LEU A 133 -16.12 46.75 4.09
CA LEU A 133 -15.16 46.27 3.11
C LEU A 133 -13.76 46.57 3.65
N ILE A 134 -12.94 45.52 3.83
CA ILE A 134 -11.56 45.68 4.25
C ILE A 134 -10.69 45.67 3.00
N ASN A 135 -9.94 46.74 2.77
CA ASN A 135 -9.01 46.84 1.64
C ASN A 135 -7.68 46.17 1.99
N LEU A 136 -7.59 44.87 1.70
CA LEU A 136 -6.43 44.04 2.01
C LEU A 136 -5.19 44.52 1.23
N TRP A 137 -5.37 44.87 -0.05
CA TRP A 137 -4.29 45.42 -0.87
C TRP A 137 -3.66 46.65 -0.22
N LYS A 138 -4.46 47.62 0.26
CA LYS A 138 -3.93 48.84 0.90
C LYS A 138 -3.21 48.55 2.21
N LEU A 139 -3.71 47.62 3.03
CA LEU A 139 -3.04 47.22 4.29
C LEU A 139 -1.65 46.61 4.00
N GLN A 140 -1.57 45.77 2.97
CA GLN A 140 -0.36 45.06 2.56
C GLN A 140 0.67 45.93 1.80
N HIS A 141 0.26 47.14 1.39
CA HIS A 141 1.11 48.17 0.76
C HIS A 141 1.22 49.44 1.62
N ASP A 142 0.91 49.37 2.92
CA ASP A 142 1.07 50.52 3.81
C ASP A 142 2.58 50.79 4.06
N PRO A 143 3.13 51.95 3.64
CA PRO A 143 4.53 52.27 3.87
C PRO A 143 4.91 52.41 5.36
N ASN A 144 3.92 52.56 6.25
CA ASN A 144 4.17 52.56 7.70
C ASN A 144 4.48 51.15 8.24
N SER A 145 4.02 50.11 7.55
CA SER A 145 4.23 48.70 7.93
C SER A 145 5.28 48.01 7.07
N TRP A 146 5.45 48.45 5.82
CA TRP A 146 6.30 47.83 4.82
C TRP A 146 7.28 48.84 4.21
N SER A 147 8.57 48.63 4.38
CA SER A 147 9.59 49.37 3.64
C SER A 147 9.57 48.98 2.16
N ASP A 148 9.66 49.95 1.25
CA ASP A 148 9.57 49.72 -0.20
C ASP A 148 8.36 48.84 -0.55
N PRO A 149 7.12 49.30 -0.27
CA PRO A 149 5.92 48.44 -0.27
C PRO A 149 5.60 47.86 -1.64
N ASP A 150 5.97 48.52 -2.73
CA ASP A 150 5.68 48.07 -4.09
C ASP A 150 6.81 47.18 -4.67
N GLU A 151 7.93 47.01 -3.95
CA GLU A 151 9.05 46.20 -4.40
C GLU A 151 8.96 44.74 -3.93
N PHE A 152 9.30 43.81 -4.83
CA PHE A 152 9.44 42.39 -4.52
C PHE A 152 10.76 42.12 -3.78
N LYS A 153 10.68 42.06 -2.45
CA LYS A 153 11.87 41.99 -1.57
C LYS A 153 11.74 40.86 -0.57
N LEU A 154 12.45 39.77 -0.81
CA LEU A 154 12.31 38.52 -0.06
C LEU A 154 13.05 38.56 1.29
N GLU A 155 14.11 39.36 1.37
CA GLU A 155 14.98 39.48 2.54
C GLU A 155 14.20 39.93 3.79
N ARG A 156 13.08 40.65 3.61
CA ARG A 156 12.22 41.10 4.73
C ARG A 156 11.66 39.92 5.52
N PHE A 157 11.24 38.85 4.85
CA PHE A 157 10.71 37.64 5.50
C PHE A 157 11.81 36.72 6.06
N MET A 158 13.08 37.04 5.81
CA MET A 158 14.23 36.33 6.37
C MET A 158 14.85 37.08 7.55
N THR A 159 14.58 38.38 7.67
CA THR A 159 15.22 39.28 8.64
C THR A 159 14.19 39.97 9.52
N THR A 160 13.74 41.18 9.15
CA THR A 160 12.93 42.06 9.99
C THR A 160 11.50 41.56 10.24
N GLN A 161 10.95 40.78 9.31
CA GLN A 161 9.57 40.26 9.34
C GLN A 161 9.53 38.73 9.35
N LYS A 162 10.54 38.08 9.93
CA LYS A 162 10.67 36.62 9.96
C LYS A 162 9.49 35.91 10.62
N ASP A 163 8.94 36.50 11.68
CA ASP A 163 7.86 35.89 12.48
C ASP A 163 6.46 36.17 11.90
N ILE A 164 6.34 37.02 10.88
CA ILE A 164 5.07 37.28 10.21
C ILE A 164 4.58 36.02 9.48
N ASP A 165 3.34 35.66 9.76
CA ASP A 165 2.58 34.61 9.09
C ASP A 165 1.31 35.15 8.43
N VAL A 166 0.74 34.35 7.53
CA VAL A 166 -0.51 34.65 6.82
C VAL A 166 -1.73 34.00 7.46
N LYS A 167 -1.62 33.56 8.71
CA LYS A 167 -2.64 32.74 9.42
C LYS A 167 -3.60 33.60 10.25
N GLY A 168 -3.66 34.90 9.95
CA GLY A 168 -4.65 35.83 10.50
C GLY A 168 -4.29 36.45 11.86
N LYS A 169 -3.04 36.33 12.32
CA LYS A 169 -2.56 36.97 13.55
C LYS A 169 -1.79 38.28 13.30
N HIS A 170 -1.22 38.44 12.12
CA HIS A 170 -0.43 39.60 11.71
C HIS A 170 -1.28 40.46 10.78
N PHE A 171 -1.75 41.62 11.28
CA PHE A 171 -2.78 42.42 10.60
C PHE A 171 -2.24 43.23 9.42
N GLU A 172 -0.92 43.38 9.35
CA GLU A 172 -0.17 43.92 8.23
C GLU A 172 -0.12 42.97 7.02
N LEU A 173 -0.40 41.67 7.20
CA LEU A 173 -0.43 40.66 6.13
C LEU A 173 -1.63 39.70 6.27
N LEU A 174 -2.73 40.00 5.56
CA LEU A 174 -4.02 39.30 5.71
C LEU A 174 -4.59 38.72 4.41
N PRO A 175 -3.82 37.97 3.60
CA PRO A 175 -4.31 37.45 2.32
C PRO A 175 -5.44 36.42 2.48
N PHE A 176 -5.60 35.84 3.67
CA PHE A 176 -6.67 34.91 4.04
C PHE A 176 -7.70 35.51 5.01
N GLY A 177 -7.57 36.80 5.35
CA GLY A 177 -8.38 37.45 6.38
C GLY A 177 -8.01 37.04 7.81
N SER A 178 -8.89 37.34 8.76
CA SER A 178 -8.71 37.05 10.19
C SER A 178 -10.06 36.81 10.89
N GLY A 179 -10.02 36.35 12.15
CA GLY A 179 -11.18 36.17 13.02
C GLY A 179 -12.13 35.05 12.58
N ARG A 180 -13.42 35.18 12.93
CA ARG A 180 -14.45 34.13 12.73
C ARG A 180 -14.73 33.80 11.26
N ARG A 181 -14.25 34.61 10.32
CA ARG A 181 -14.46 34.45 8.87
C ARG A 181 -13.12 34.34 8.12
N ILE A 182 -12.05 33.98 8.81
CA ILE A 182 -10.78 33.61 8.17
C ILE A 182 -11.02 32.50 7.15
N CYS A 183 -10.29 32.53 6.03
CA CYS A 183 -10.40 31.54 4.98
C CYS A 183 -10.21 30.12 5.56
N PRO A 184 -11.19 29.21 5.38
CA PRO A 184 -11.07 27.85 5.88
C PRO A 184 -9.99 27.05 5.16
N GLY A 185 -9.57 27.48 3.97
CA GLY A 185 -8.57 26.81 3.13
C GLY A 185 -7.12 27.22 3.36
N VAL A 186 -6.80 28.06 4.36
CA VAL A 186 -5.45 28.65 4.53
C VAL A 186 -4.31 27.62 4.51
N PHE A 187 -4.44 26.52 5.26
CA PHE A 187 -3.40 25.49 5.33
C PHE A 187 -3.24 24.73 4.02
N PHE A 188 -4.35 24.36 3.40
CA PHE A 188 -4.36 23.66 2.11
C PHE A 188 -3.78 24.55 1.00
N ALA A 189 -4.18 25.82 0.95
CA ALA A 189 -3.68 26.77 -0.05
C ALA A 189 -2.17 26.95 0.05
N LEU A 190 -1.63 27.18 1.26
CA LEU A 190 -0.18 27.34 1.43
C LEU A 190 0.59 26.10 1.01
N GLN A 191 0.09 24.93 1.37
CA GLN A 191 0.68 23.66 0.97
C GLN A 191 0.66 23.46 -0.56
N ALA A 192 -0.49 23.72 -1.19
CA ALA A 192 -0.64 23.63 -2.64
C ALA A 192 0.26 24.64 -3.38
N LEU A 193 0.35 25.88 -2.89
CA LEU A 193 1.18 26.94 -3.47
C LEU A 193 2.66 26.58 -3.41
N CYS A 194 3.17 26.20 -2.23
CA CYS A 194 4.56 25.82 -2.07
C CYS A 194 4.90 24.55 -2.86
N LEU A 195 4.09 23.49 -2.75
CA LEU A 195 4.37 22.22 -3.42
C LEU A 195 4.34 22.35 -4.95
N THR A 196 3.36 23.08 -5.50
CA THR A 196 3.24 23.27 -6.95
C THR A 196 4.40 24.11 -7.48
N SER A 197 4.74 25.21 -6.79
CA SER A 197 5.87 26.06 -7.17
C SER A 197 7.19 25.30 -7.09
N ALA A 198 7.44 24.59 -5.99
CA ALA A 198 8.64 23.77 -5.81
C ALA A 198 8.77 22.70 -6.90
N THR A 199 7.68 21.99 -7.18
CA THR A 199 7.67 20.92 -8.18
C THR A 199 7.93 21.47 -9.58
N LEU A 200 7.26 22.56 -9.96
CA LEU A 200 7.46 23.19 -11.28
C LEU A 200 8.92 23.64 -11.45
N ILE A 201 9.48 24.33 -10.45
CA ILE A 201 10.84 24.86 -10.48
C ILE A 201 11.91 23.77 -10.38
N GLN A 202 11.62 22.65 -9.69
CA GLN A 202 12.48 21.47 -9.66
C GLN A 202 12.55 20.81 -11.04
N GLN A 203 11.38 20.58 -11.64
CA GLN A 203 11.24 19.76 -12.85
C GLN A 203 11.57 20.54 -14.13
N PHE A 204 11.32 21.85 -14.15
CA PHE A 204 11.51 22.70 -15.31
C PHE A 204 12.37 23.92 -15.00
N LYS A 205 13.07 24.40 -16.02
CA LYS A 205 13.73 25.70 -16.05
C LYS A 205 12.77 26.66 -16.75
N PRO A 206 12.05 27.51 -16.00
CA PRO A 206 11.17 28.49 -16.61
C PRO A 206 12.00 29.66 -17.14
N GLU A 207 11.72 30.07 -18.38
CA GLU A 207 12.33 31.21 -19.06
C GLU A 207 11.26 32.09 -19.70
N LYS A 208 11.58 33.38 -19.83
CA LYS A 208 10.71 34.33 -20.52
C LYS A 208 10.75 34.05 -22.05
N PRO A 209 9.64 34.25 -22.79
CA PRO A 209 9.62 34.11 -24.23
C PRO A 209 10.39 35.22 -24.97
N SER A 210 10.61 36.38 -24.32
CA SER A 210 11.38 37.50 -24.82
C SER A 210 12.22 38.15 -23.71
N ASP A 211 13.13 39.05 -24.07
CA ASP A 211 13.95 39.80 -23.12
C ASP A 211 13.16 40.86 -22.34
N GLU A 212 11.97 41.23 -22.82
CA GLU A 212 11.08 42.18 -22.15
C GLU A 212 10.63 41.67 -20.78
N PRO A 213 10.40 42.57 -19.80
CA PRO A 213 9.83 42.17 -18.52
C PRO A 213 8.41 41.64 -18.73
N ILE A 214 8.03 40.62 -17.96
CA ILE A 214 6.66 40.10 -17.90
C ILE A 214 5.76 41.26 -17.46
N ASP A 215 4.68 41.50 -18.23
CA ASP A 215 3.66 42.49 -17.89
C ASP A 215 3.04 42.18 -16.53
N MET A 216 3.08 43.13 -15.59
CA MET A 216 2.58 42.98 -14.22
C MET A 216 1.24 43.68 -13.98
N SER A 217 0.50 44.02 -15.04
CA SER A 217 -0.81 44.66 -14.93
C SER A 217 -1.93 43.70 -14.50
N GLU A 218 -2.90 44.24 -13.76
CA GLU A 218 -4.03 43.51 -13.19
C GLU A 218 -5.30 43.69 -14.05
N SER A 219 -6.08 42.62 -14.16
CA SER A 219 -7.43 42.67 -14.74
C SER A 219 -8.46 43.12 -13.70
N SER A 220 -9.56 43.72 -14.16
CA SER A 220 -10.68 44.06 -13.27
C SER A 220 -11.52 42.82 -12.99
N GLY A 221 -11.73 42.49 -11.72
CA GLY A 221 -12.53 41.32 -11.33
C GLY A 221 -12.69 41.16 -9.82
N LEU A 222 -13.33 40.07 -9.40
CA LEU A 222 -13.40 39.67 -7.98
C LEU A 222 -12.02 39.21 -7.48
N THR A 223 -11.24 38.58 -8.36
CA THR A 223 -9.87 38.16 -8.12
C THR A 223 -8.87 39.04 -8.86
N THR A 224 -7.67 39.15 -8.31
CA THR A 224 -6.57 39.94 -8.88
C THR A 224 -5.88 39.17 -10.01
N SER A 225 -6.59 38.77 -11.06
CA SER A 225 -6.00 38.04 -12.19
C SER A 225 -5.12 38.95 -13.04
N LYS A 226 -4.08 38.43 -13.70
CA LYS A 226 -3.27 39.22 -14.66
C LYS A 226 -4.13 39.74 -15.82
N ALA A 227 -3.84 40.93 -16.32
CA ALA A 227 -4.50 41.48 -17.51
C ALA A 227 -4.15 40.70 -18.79
N THR A 228 -2.92 40.19 -18.85
CA THR A 228 -2.41 39.38 -19.96
C THR A 228 -2.06 37.96 -19.48
N PRO A 229 -2.31 36.91 -20.29
CA PRO A 229 -1.89 35.56 -19.96
C PRO A 229 -0.37 35.45 -19.74
N LEU A 230 0.05 34.65 -18.76
CA LEU A 230 1.47 34.39 -18.54
C LEU A 230 1.96 33.30 -19.50
N GLU A 231 2.77 33.70 -20.49
CA GLU A 231 3.45 32.80 -21.40
C GLU A 231 4.88 32.52 -20.91
N VAL A 232 5.27 31.23 -20.82
CA VAL A 232 6.57 30.80 -20.27
C VAL A 232 7.14 29.68 -21.12
N LEU A 233 8.43 29.76 -21.44
CA LEU A 233 9.18 28.67 -22.03
C LEU A 233 9.66 27.74 -20.92
N LEU A 234 9.35 26.44 -21.03
CA LEU A 234 9.72 25.43 -20.02
C LEU A 234 10.69 24.42 -20.61
N TYR A 235 11.88 24.32 -20.04
CA TYR A 235 12.86 23.28 -20.40
C TYR A 235 12.95 22.23 -19.28
N PRO A 236 12.83 20.92 -19.57
CA PRO A 236 13.00 19.90 -18.55
C PRO A 236 14.39 19.96 -17.90
N ARG A 237 14.44 20.04 -16.56
CA ARG A 237 15.66 19.95 -15.74
C ARG A 237 15.94 18.53 -15.27
N VAL A 238 14.89 17.72 -15.21
CA VAL A 238 14.93 16.30 -14.84
C VAL A 238 14.50 15.51 -16.07
N SER A 239 15.24 14.46 -16.40
CA SER A 239 14.84 13.51 -17.44
C SER A 239 13.63 12.72 -16.94
N PHE A 240 12.44 13.23 -17.21
CA PHE A 240 11.22 12.44 -17.13
C PHE A 240 11.13 11.65 -18.43
N ASP A 241 11.04 10.32 -18.36
CA ASP A 241 10.81 9.49 -19.55
C ASP A 241 9.35 9.70 -20.00
N ILE A 242 9.10 10.77 -20.76
CA ILE A 242 7.79 11.09 -21.37
C ILE A 242 7.61 10.26 -22.67
N SER A 243 8.25 9.10 -22.80
CA SER A 243 7.85 8.18 -23.87
C SER A 243 6.47 7.63 -23.52
N GLY A 244 5.44 8.24 -24.10
CA GLY A 244 4.09 7.70 -24.22
C GLY A 244 4.11 6.41 -25.04
N LYS A 245 4.71 5.36 -24.49
CA LYS A 245 4.60 4.00 -24.99
C LYS A 245 3.19 3.56 -24.69
N ASN A 246 2.56 2.83 -25.63
CA ASN A 246 1.42 1.96 -25.34
C ASN A 246 1.50 1.48 -23.89
N ASN A 247 0.53 1.84 -23.04
CA ASN A 247 0.51 1.59 -21.58
C ASN A 247 0.54 0.09 -21.19
N ARG A 248 0.93 -0.78 -22.11
CA ARG A 248 1.15 -2.19 -21.90
C ARG A 248 2.62 -2.40 -21.54
N PRO A 249 2.92 -3.20 -20.50
CA PRO A 249 4.29 -3.63 -20.24
C PRO A 249 4.90 -4.26 -21.50
N PRO A 250 6.21 -4.04 -21.76
CA PRO A 250 6.92 -4.72 -22.83
C PRO A 250 6.69 -6.23 -22.81
N VAL A 251 6.50 -6.85 -23.97
CA VAL A 251 6.38 -8.30 -24.08
C VAL A 251 7.78 -8.87 -24.35
N ALA A 252 8.19 -9.86 -23.57
CA ALA A 252 9.44 -10.56 -23.83
C ALA A 252 9.44 -11.20 -25.22
N ALA A 253 10.59 -11.21 -25.88
CA ALA A 253 10.76 -11.90 -27.16
C ALA A 253 11.07 -13.39 -26.94
N GLY A 254 10.81 -14.21 -27.96
CA GLY A 254 11.14 -15.65 -27.95
C GLY A 254 9.98 -16.57 -27.62
N ALA A 255 8.75 -16.05 -27.53
CA ALA A 255 7.54 -16.84 -27.38
C ALA A 255 7.30 -17.74 -28.60
N TRP A 256 7.12 -19.04 -28.37
CA TRP A 256 6.63 -19.98 -29.38
C TRP A 256 5.10 -19.96 -29.47
N PRO A 257 4.51 -20.28 -30.64
CA PRO A 257 3.07 -20.48 -30.75
C PRO A 257 2.57 -21.46 -29.68
N ILE A 258 1.45 -21.12 -29.03
CA ILE A 258 0.75 -21.94 -28.02
C ILE A 258 1.49 -22.09 -26.68
N VAL A 259 2.79 -22.41 -26.71
CA VAL A 259 3.60 -22.73 -25.52
C VAL A 259 4.17 -21.45 -24.85
N GLY A 260 4.26 -20.35 -25.59
CA GLY A 260 4.78 -19.09 -25.08
C GLY A 260 6.29 -19.19 -24.79
N HIS A 261 6.70 -18.69 -23.64
CA HIS A 261 8.09 -18.59 -23.18
C HIS A 261 8.55 -19.79 -22.35
N LEU A 262 7.76 -20.87 -22.25
CA LEU A 262 8.16 -22.07 -21.49
C LEU A 262 9.45 -22.70 -22.05
N ASN A 263 9.68 -22.56 -23.36
CA ASN A 263 10.93 -22.92 -24.04
C ASN A 263 12.16 -22.18 -23.50
N LEU A 264 11.99 -20.96 -22.97
CA LEU A 264 13.06 -20.17 -22.35
C LEU A 264 13.37 -20.63 -20.92
N PHE A 265 12.65 -21.61 -20.37
CA PHE A 265 12.83 -22.09 -19.00
C PHE A 265 13.15 -23.59 -18.94
N GLY A 266 12.96 -24.32 -20.04
CA GLY A 266 13.28 -25.75 -20.13
C GLY A 266 14.78 -25.99 -20.33
N GLY A 267 15.41 -26.73 -19.42
CA GLY A 267 16.77 -27.24 -19.58
C GLY A 267 17.91 -26.22 -19.38
N LEU A 268 17.64 -25.10 -18.69
CA LEU A 268 18.65 -24.09 -18.40
C LEU A 268 19.46 -24.41 -17.14
N SER A 269 20.73 -23.98 -17.15
CA SER A 269 21.67 -24.13 -16.04
C SER A 269 21.39 -23.18 -14.86
N ASP A 270 20.70 -22.06 -15.11
CA ASP A 270 20.37 -21.07 -14.08
C ASP A 270 18.92 -21.21 -13.58
N PRO A 271 18.66 -20.98 -12.28
CA PRO A 271 17.31 -20.93 -11.72
C PRO A 271 16.41 -19.86 -12.37
N LEU A 272 15.10 -20.13 -12.45
CA LEU A 272 14.09 -19.26 -13.07
C LEU A 272 14.18 -17.79 -12.60
N HIS A 273 14.35 -17.55 -11.29
CA HIS A 273 14.41 -16.20 -10.75
C HIS A 273 15.66 -15.42 -11.24
N LYS A 274 16.78 -16.09 -11.51
CA LYS A 274 17.98 -15.45 -12.08
C LYS A 274 17.77 -15.12 -13.56
N ILE A 275 17.10 -16.00 -14.30
CA ILE A 275 16.74 -15.77 -15.70
C ILE A 275 15.79 -14.58 -15.82
N LEU A 276 14.74 -14.53 -15.00
CA LEU A 276 13.81 -13.39 -14.99
C LEU A 276 14.50 -12.08 -14.58
N GLY A 277 15.45 -12.15 -13.64
CA GLY A 277 16.29 -11.01 -13.26
C GLY A 277 17.21 -10.54 -14.39
N SER A 278 17.84 -11.45 -15.14
CA SER A 278 18.69 -11.06 -16.27
C SER A 278 17.88 -10.52 -17.45
N MET A 279 16.65 -11.01 -17.66
CA MET A 279 15.70 -10.47 -18.64
C MET A 279 15.30 -9.02 -18.35
N ALA A 280 15.28 -8.61 -17.08
CA ALA A 280 14.97 -7.22 -16.70
C ALA A 280 15.98 -6.20 -17.27
N VAL A 281 17.23 -6.61 -17.52
CA VAL A 281 18.24 -5.76 -18.19
C VAL A 281 17.78 -5.35 -19.59
N LYS A 282 17.07 -6.23 -20.29
CA LYS A 282 16.61 -6.00 -21.67
C LYS A 282 15.21 -5.39 -21.74
N TYR A 283 14.28 -5.88 -20.93
CA TYR A 283 12.86 -5.50 -21.02
C TYR A 283 12.45 -4.44 -20.00
N GLY A 284 13.34 -4.07 -19.08
CA GLY A 284 13.10 -3.08 -18.05
C GLY A 284 12.55 -3.67 -16.75
N PRO A 285 12.18 -2.81 -15.79
CA PRO A 285 11.76 -3.21 -14.44
C PRO A 285 10.43 -3.97 -14.39
N ILE A 286 9.63 -3.88 -15.45
CA ILE A 286 8.34 -4.54 -15.60
C ILE A 286 8.16 -5.02 -17.04
N PHE A 287 7.80 -6.28 -17.23
CA PHE A 287 7.54 -6.85 -18.55
C PHE A 287 6.60 -8.04 -18.46
N THR A 288 6.03 -8.44 -19.60
CA THR A 288 5.13 -9.59 -19.69
C THR A 288 5.82 -10.76 -20.38
N ILE A 289 5.60 -11.94 -19.81
CA ILE A 289 5.88 -13.22 -20.44
C ILE A 289 4.57 -13.97 -20.65
N GLN A 290 4.64 -15.03 -21.42
CA GLN A 290 3.51 -15.88 -21.78
C GLN A 290 3.87 -17.30 -21.35
N LEU A 291 3.12 -17.92 -20.45
CA LEU A 291 3.29 -19.31 -20.06
C LEU A 291 2.09 -20.11 -20.61
N GLY A 292 2.30 -20.77 -21.75
CA GLY A 292 1.21 -21.39 -22.50
C GLY A 292 0.16 -20.34 -22.94
N VAL A 293 -1.10 -20.53 -22.54
CA VAL A 293 -2.19 -19.58 -22.81
C VAL A 293 -2.33 -18.48 -21.74
N ARG A 294 -1.49 -18.48 -20.70
CA ARG A 294 -1.55 -17.51 -19.59
C ARG A 294 -0.51 -16.42 -19.78
N GLN A 295 -0.95 -15.17 -19.78
CA GLN A 295 -0.06 -14.02 -19.67
C GLN A 295 0.39 -13.85 -18.21
N VAL A 296 1.67 -13.59 -18.00
CA VAL A 296 2.27 -13.38 -16.68
C VAL A 296 3.06 -12.07 -16.69
N LEU A 297 2.78 -11.23 -15.70
CA LEU A 297 3.52 -9.99 -15.48
C LEU A 297 4.71 -10.27 -14.55
N VAL A 298 5.89 -9.88 -14.98
CA VAL A 298 7.14 -10.01 -14.21
C VAL A 298 7.55 -8.63 -13.71
N VAL A 299 7.78 -8.53 -12.40
CA VAL A 299 8.16 -7.29 -11.72
C VAL A 299 9.53 -7.47 -11.08
N ASN A 300 10.48 -6.62 -11.44
CA ASN A 300 11.88 -6.64 -10.99
C ASN A 300 12.31 -5.32 -10.32
N SER A 301 11.35 -4.53 -9.81
CA SER A 301 11.60 -3.23 -9.18
C SER A 301 10.85 -3.12 -7.85
N TRP A 302 11.50 -2.49 -6.86
CA TRP A 302 10.95 -2.37 -5.51
C TRP A 302 9.85 -1.31 -5.41
N ASP A 303 9.94 -0.24 -6.20
CA ASP A 303 8.96 0.86 -6.25
C ASP A 303 7.65 0.41 -6.91
N ILE A 304 7.72 -0.36 -8.00
CA ILE A 304 6.55 -0.99 -8.62
C ILE A 304 5.94 -2.02 -7.66
N ALA A 305 6.77 -2.85 -7.01
CA ALA A 305 6.28 -3.81 -6.02
C ALA A 305 5.58 -3.11 -4.84
N LYS A 306 6.11 -1.97 -4.39
CA LYS A 306 5.46 -1.14 -3.36
C LYS A 306 4.08 -0.69 -3.83
N GLU A 307 3.96 -0.15 -5.04
CA GLU A 307 2.68 0.27 -5.60
C GLU A 307 1.67 -0.89 -5.67
N ILE A 308 2.11 -2.08 -6.13
CA ILE A 308 1.28 -3.29 -6.22
C ILE A 308 0.77 -3.71 -4.84
N PHE A 309 1.65 -3.74 -3.82
CA PHE A 309 1.30 -4.18 -2.46
C PHE A 309 0.72 -3.09 -1.56
N THR A 310 0.57 -1.85 -2.03
CA THR A 310 -0.12 -0.78 -1.29
C THR A 310 -1.34 -0.25 -2.02
N THR A 311 -1.15 0.26 -3.23
CA THR A 311 -2.20 0.96 -3.98
C THR A 311 -3.18 -0.03 -4.60
N HIS A 312 -2.65 -1.15 -5.10
CA HIS A 312 -3.43 -2.17 -5.83
C HIS A 312 -3.64 -3.47 -5.04
N ASP A 313 -3.28 -3.51 -3.75
CA ASP A 313 -3.21 -4.73 -2.91
C ASP A 313 -4.48 -5.57 -3.02
N ALA A 314 -5.65 -4.95 -2.83
CA ALA A 314 -6.93 -5.66 -2.87
C ALA A 314 -7.22 -6.30 -4.24
N ILE A 315 -6.76 -5.70 -5.34
CA ILE A 315 -7.02 -6.16 -6.71
C ILE A 315 -6.09 -7.33 -7.08
N VAL A 316 -4.85 -7.31 -6.59
CA VAL A 316 -3.80 -8.29 -6.93
C VAL A 316 -3.61 -9.39 -5.88
N SER A 317 -4.42 -9.40 -4.82
CA SER A 317 -4.28 -10.30 -3.67
C SER A 317 -4.62 -11.77 -3.94
N SER A 318 -5.43 -12.08 -4.97
CA SER A 318 -5.91 -13.45 -5.18
C SER A 318 -4.83 -14.39 -5.73
N ARG A 319 -4.86 -15.66 -5.29
CA ARG A 319 -4.02 -16.73 -5.84
C ARG A 319 -4.66 -17.36 -7.09
N PRO A 320 -3.87 -17.68 -8.14
CA PRO A 320 -4.35 -18.46 -9.28
C PRO A 320 -4.74 -19.89 -8.88
N LYS A 321 -5.70 -20.47 -9.60
CA LYS A 321 -6.17 -21.85 -9.38
C LYS A 321 -5.22 -22.86 -10.04
N PHE A 322 -4.07 -23.11 -9.41
CA PHE A 322 -3.13 -24.13 -9.84
C PHE A 322 -3.61 -25.55 -9.52
N THR A 323 -3.19 -26.52 -10.33
CA THR A 323 -3.52 -27.94 -10.19
C THR A 323 -2.95 -28.50 -8.88
N ALA A 324 -1.72 -28.11 -8.51
CA ALA A 324 -1.12 -28.50 -7.24
C ALA A 324 -1.92 -28.00 -6.04
N ALA A 325 -2.36 -26.73 -6.05
CA ALA A 325 -3.21 -26.17 -4.98
C ALA A 325 -4.56 -26.89 -4.86
N LYS A 326 -5.10 -27.40 -5.98
CA LYS A 326 -6.31 -28.22 -5.98
C LYS A 326 -6.10 -29.58 -5.34
N ILE A 327 -5.06 -30.30 -5.76
CA ILE A 327 -4.83 -31.71 -5.36
C ILE A 327 -4.22 -31.79 -3.96
N LEU A 328 -3.17 -31.02 -3.72
CA LEU A 328 -2.38 -31.04 -2.49
C LEU A 328 -2.93 -30.08 -1.43
N GLY A 329 -3.53 -28.97 -1.86
CA GLY A 329 -4.09 -27.94 -0.98
C GLY A 329 -5.52 -28.20 -0.54
N TYR A 330 -6.00 -29.45 -0.59
CA TYR A 330 -7.36 -29.85 -0.20
C TYR A 330 -8.44 -29.03 -0.91
N ASP A 331 -8.41 -29.02 -2.25
CA ASP A 331 -9.30 -28.21 -3.09
C ASP A 331 -9.33 -26.74 -2.68
N TYR A 332 -8.13 -26.16 -2.52
CA TYR A 332 -7.92 -24.77 -2.12
C TYR A 332 -8.29 -24.41 -0.67
N ALA A 333 -8.55 -25.37 0.22
CA ALA A 333 -8.72 -25.09 1.65
C ALA A 333 -7.42 -24.58 2.31
N MET A 334 -6.27 -24.98 1.77
CA MET A 334 -4.95 -24.56 2.24
C MET A 334 -4.75 -23.04 2.07
N PHE A 335 -4.91 -22.28 3.17
CA PHE A 335 -5.01 -20.81 3.13
C PHE A 335 -3.81 -20.09 2.48
N GLY A 336 -2.61 -20.70 2.46
CA GLY A 336 -1.43 -20.14 1.78
C GLY A 336 -1.56 -20.05 0.25
N VAL A 337 -2.39 -20.91 -0.35
CA VAL A 337 -2.64 -21.00 -1.79
C VAL A 337 -4.12 -20.77 -2.17
N SER A 338 -4.99 -20.52 -1.18
CA SER A 338 -6.41 -20.21 -1.43
C SER A 338 -6.61 -18.90 -2.19
N PRO A 339 -7.62 -18.81 -3.06
CA PRO A 339 -8.09 -17.55 -3.61
C PRO A 339 -8.46 -16.54 -2.51
N TYR A 340 -8.28 -15.25 -2.79
CA TYR A 340 -8.66 -14.20 -1.85
C TYR A 340 -10.19 -14.13 -1.73
N GLY A 341 -10.70 -14.06 -0.50
CA GLY A 341 -12.14 -14.03 -0.24
C GLY A 341 -12.47 -14.07 1.26
N PRO A 342 -13.77 -14.20 1.61
CA PRO A 342 -14.22 -14.31 3.01
C PRO A 342 -13.53 -15.43 3.79
N TYR A 343 -13.43 -16.64 3.19
CA TYR A 343 -12.75 -17.79 3.80
C TYR A 343 -11.29 -17.48 4.15
N TRP A 344 -10.52 -16.97 3.18
CA TRP A 344 -9.10 -16.64 3.39
C TRP A 344 -8.91 -15.58 4.49
N ARG A 345 -9.77 -14.56 4.54
CA ARG A 345 -9.69 -13.50 5.57
C ARG A 345 -9.92 -14.06 6.97
N GLU A 346 -10.90 -14.94 7.13
CA GLU A 346 -11.17 -15.56 8.44
C GLU A 346 -10.05 -16.53 8.84
N MET A 347 -9.55 -17.35 7.91
CA MET A 347 -8.40 -18.22 8.17
C MET A 347 -7.15 -17.43 8.55
N ARG A 348 -6.85 -16.33 7.84
CA ARG A 348 -5.73 -15.44 8.19
C ARG A 348 -5.88 -14.88 9.60
N LYS A 349 -7.10 -14.53 10.01
CA LYS A 349 -7.40 -14.03 11.35
C LYS A 349 -7.20 -15.13 12.40
N ILE A 350 -7.78 -16.32 12.22
CA ILE A 350 -7.62 -17.47 13.13
C ILE A 350 -6.15 -17.83 13.29
N THR A 351 -5.41 -18.01 12.19
CA THR A 351 -3.98 -18.35 12.25
C THR A 351 -3.17 -17.28 12.96
N SER A 352 -3.43 -15.99 12.70
CA SER A 352 -2.68 -14.90 13.32
C SER A 352 -2.98 -14.73 14.81
N LEU A 353 -4.24 -14.91 15.23
CA LEU A 353 -4.66 -14.69 16.61
C LEU A 353 -4.43 -15.93 17.49
N GLU A 354 -4.81 -17.11 17.01
CA GLU A 354 -4.80 -18.34 17.81
C GLU A 354 -3.44 -19.02 17.77
N LEU A 355 -2.79 -19.10 16.60
CA LEU A 355 -1.56 -19.87 16.43
C LEU A 355 -0.29 -19.02 16.55
N LEU A 356 -0.27 -17.87 15.87
CA LEU A 356 0.95 -17.07 15.69
C LEU A 356 0.98 -15.79 16.54
N SER A 357 0.10 -15.65 17.53
CA SER A 357 0.12 -14.50 18.43
C SER A 357 1.37 -14.48 19.31
N ALA A 358 1.82 -13.28 19.70
CA ALA A 358 2.98 -13.12 20.58
C ALA A 358 2.83 -13.90 21.89
N ARG A 359 1.63 -13.90 22.47
CA ARG A 359 1.28 -14.69 23.66
C ARG A 359 1.53 -16.18 23.43
N ARG A 360 1.06 -16.72 22.30
CA ARG A 360 1.19 -18.14 22.00
C ARG A 360 2.65 -18.54 21.77
N LEU A 361 3.39 -17.74 21.02
CA LEU A 361 4.81 -17.98 20.74
C LEU A 361 5.69 -17.91 22.00
N GLU A 362 5.31 -17.10 23.00
CA GLU A 362 5.99 -17.04 24.30
C GLU A 362 5.68 -18.27 25.15
N GLN A 363 4.43 -18.74 25.18
CA GLN A 363 4.09 -19.97 25.90
C GLN A 363 4.88 -21.20 25.36
N LEU A 364 5.02 -21.32 24.03
CA LEU A 364 5.79 -22.38 23.37
C LEU A 364 7.31 -22.13 23.31
N LYS A 365 7.82 -21.08 23.96
CA LYS A 365 9.26 -20.73 23.90
C LYS A 365 10.15 -21.85 24.40
N HIS A 366 9.72 -22.55 25.44
CA HIS A 366 10.50 -23.60 26.05
C HIS A 366 10.68 -24.81 25.12
N VAL A 367 9.72 -25.06 24.21
CA VAL A 367 9.83 -26.08 23.16
C VAL A 367 11.02 -25.78 22.25
N ARG A 368 11.15 -24.53 21.77
CA ARG A 368 12.28 -24.12 20.93
C ARG A 368 13.62 -24.27 21.65
N VAL A 369 13.67 -23.86 22.93
CA VAL A 369 14.88 -23.96 23.75
C VAL A 369 15.26 -25.43 24.01
N SER A 370 14.29 -26.30 24.28
CA SER A 370 14.54 -27.71 24.56
C SER A 370 15.03 -28.46 23.31
N GLU A 371 14.40 -28.24 22.14
CA GLU A 371 14.85 -28.84 20.89
C GLU A 371 16.23 -28.34 20.46
N LEU A 372 16.53 -27.05 20.65
CA LEU A 372 17.87 -26.52 20.39
C LEU A 372 18.92 -27.17 21.29
N LYS A 373 18.66 -27.27 22.59
CA LYS A 373 19.57 -27.92 23.54
C LYS A 373 19.83 -29.38 23.18
N ASN A 374 18.78 -30.13 22.84
CA ASN A 374 18.90 -31.52 22.43
C ASN A 374 19.71 -31.66 21.13
N SER A 375 19.43 -30.81 20.14
CA SER A 375 20.14 -30.84 18.85
C SER A 375 21.63 -30.50 18.98
N ILE A 376 21.98 -29.55 19.86
CA ILE A 376 23.38 -29.23 20.19
C ILE A 376 24.04 -30.39 20.93
N LYS A 377 23.33 -31.05 21.85
CA LYS A 377 23.85 -32.24 22.54
C LYS A 377 24.19 -33.36 21.54
N ASN A 378 23.27 -33.66 20.62
CA ASN A 378 23.50 -34.66 19.57
C ASN A 378 24.70 -34.29 18.67
N LEU A 379 24.93 -32.99 18.44
CA LEU A 379 26.09 -32.52 17.70
C LEU A 379 27.41 -32.74 18.46
N TYR A 380 27.41 -32.57 19.79
CA TYR A 380 28.56 -32.90 20.63
C TYR A 380 28.84 -34.40 20.66
N GLU A 381 27.80 -35.24 20.69
CA GLU A 381 27.92 -36.71 20.60
C GLU A 381 28.55 -37.12 19.26
N LEU A 382 28.02 -36.59 18.15
CA LEU A 382 28.55 -36.83 16.81
C LEU A 382 29.99 -36.32 16.65
N TRP A 383 30.31 -35.17 17.24
CA TRP A 383 31.68 -34.67 17.28
C TRP A 383 32.60 -35.62 18.06
N GLY A 384 32.15 -36.15 19.20
CA GLY A 384 32.90 -37.13 19.98
C GLY A 384 33.21 -38.41 19.21
N GLU A 385 32.23 -38.89 18.42
CA GLU A 385 32.35 -40.11 17.61
C GLU A 385 33.19 -39.94 16.35
N ARG A 386 33.13 -38.77 15.70
CA ARG A 386 33.66 -38.56 14.34
C ARG A 386 34.81 -37.57 14.24
N ARG A 387 35.32 -37.05 15.37
CA ARG A 387 36.47 -36.13 15.35
C ARG A 387 37.73 -36.81 14.82
N ASP A 388 38.46 -36.09 13.99
CA ASP A 388 39.78 -36.49 13.51
C ASP A 388 40.87 -36.30 14.59
N GLY A 389 42.12 -36.64 14.26
CA GLY A 389 43.26 -36.46 15.14
C GLY A 389 43.59 -34.99 15.50
N GLN A 390 42.93 -34.02 14.84
CA GLN A 390 43.01 -32.59 15.14
C GLN A 390 41.80 -32.08 15.94
N GLY A 391 40.87 -32.97 16.31
CA GLY A 391 39.66 -32.62 17.06
C GLY A 391 38.54 -32.00 16.21
N LYS A 392 38.52 -32.20 14.90
CA LYS A 392 37.50 -31.66 13.98
C LYS A 392 36.57 -32.77 13.48
N ALA A 393 35.27 -32.52 13.45
CA ALA A 393 34.29 -33.46 12.88
C ALA A 393 33.65 -32.86 11.62
N LEU A 394 33.52 -33.67 10.56
CA LEU A 394 32.80 -33.29 9.35
C LEU A 394 31.29 -33.45 9.57
N VAL A 395 30.54 -32.35 9.42
CA VAL A 395 29.09 -32.32 9.63
C VAL A 395 28.38 -31.75 8.40
N VAL A 396 27.35 -32.44 7.95
CA VAL A 396 26.47 -32.00 6.86
C VAL A 396 25.44 -31.02 7.44
N MET A 397 25.80 -29.73 7.47
CA MET A 397 25.06 -28.70 8.22
C MET A 397 23.61 -28.50 7.77
N ASN A 398 23.31 -28.62 6.48
CA ASN A 398 21.94 -28.49 5.96
C ASN A 398 21.02 -29.61 6.49
N LYS A 399 21.54 -30.84 6.65
CA LYS A 399 20.81 -31.94 7.27
C LYS A 399 20.50 -31.62 8.74
N TRP A 400 21.52 -31.22 9.51
CA TRP A 400 21.36 -30.90 10.93
C TRP A 400 20.42 -29.71 11.17
N LEU A 401 20.56 -28.62 10.41
CA LEU A 401 19.67 -27.45 10.48
C LEU A 401 18.23 -27.81 10.09
N GLY A 402 18.06 -28.67 9.07
CA GLY A 402 16.75 -29.16 8.64
C GLY A 402 16.07 -30.01 9.72
N GLU A 403 16.80 -30.93 10.35
CA GLU A 403 16.29 -31.78 11.44
C GLU A 403 15.92 -30.97 12.68
N LEU A 404 16.76 -30.01 13.09
CA LEU A 404 16.44 -29.10 14.20
C LEU A 404 15.15 -28.31 13.93
N ASN A 405 15.05 -27.67 12.75
CA ASN A 405 13.88 -26.90 12.40
C ASN A 405 12.63 -27.78 12.32
N MET A 406 12.71 -28.95 11.68
CA MET A 406 11.59 -29.86 11.58
C MET A 406 11.13 -30.35 12.97
N ASN A 407 12.05 -30.67 13.88
CA ASN A 407 11.70 -31.06 15.25
C ASN A 407 10.99 -29.94 16.01
N VAL A 408 11.49 -28.71 15.92
CA VAL A 408 10.82 -27.55 16.51
C VAL A 408 9.41 -27.40 15.96
N MET A 409 9.24 -27.51 14.63
CA MET A 409 7.95 -27.33 13.98
C MET A 409 6.97 -28.46 14.29
N LEU A 410 7.40 -29.72 14.23
CA LEU A 410 6.55 -30.85 14.59
C LEU A 410 6.10 -30.78 16.04
N ARG A 411 6.99 -30.36 16.96
CA ARG A 411 6.63 -30.15 18.36
C ARG A 411 5.64 -29.02 18.56
N MET A 412 5.77 -27.93 17.83
CA MET A 412 4.87 -26.78 17.94
C MET A 412 3.53 -27.00 17.26
N VAL A 413 3.48 -27.76 16.17
CA VAL A 413 2.28 -27.92 15.34
C VAL A 413 1.45 -29.14 15.73
N VAL A 414 2.09 -30.28 16.02
CA VAL A 414 1.40 -31.58 16.25
C VAL A 414 2.00 -32.38 17.43
N GLY A 415 2.86 -31.76 18.23
CA GLY A 415 3.46 -32.38 19.42
C GLY A 415 4.49 -33.49 19.17
N LYS A 416 4.82 -33.81 17.91
CA LYS A 416 5.71 -34.94 17.52
C LYS A 416 7.19 -34.53 17.40
N ARG A 417 8.10 -35.52 17.38
CA ARG A 417 9.55 -35.38 17.05
C ARG A 417 9.91 -36.34 15.94
N LEU A 418 10.95 -36.04 15.15
CA LEU A 418 11.51 -36.95 14.14
C LEU A 418 12.09 -38.22 14.78
N SER A 419 12.81 -38.07 15.90
CA SER A 419 13.25 -39.21 16.70
C SER A 419 12.06 -39.74 17.50
N GLY A 420 11.47 -40.84 17.03
CA GLY A 420 10.36 -41.52 17.70
C GLY A 420 10.76 -42.04 19.09
N ALA A 421 9.78 -42.26 19.96
CA ALA A 421 10.05 -42.89 21.26
C ALA A 421 10.34 -44.40 21.12
N ASN A 422 9.95 -44.99 19.98
CA ASN A 422 10.17 -46.38 19.61
C ASN A 422 10.33 -46.51 18.08
N ASN A 423 10.74 -47.70 17.63
CA ASN A 423 11.02 -47.97 16.22
C ASN A 423 9.82 -47.72 15.29
N ALA A 424 8.58 -47.97 15.76
CA ALA A 424 7.38 -47.78 14.94
C ALA A 424 7.06 -46.28 14.73
N GLU A 425 7.26 -45.45 15.75
CA GLU A 425 7.13 -43.99 15.62
C GLU A 425 8.24 -43.41 14.75
N GLU A 426 9.47 -43.91 14.89
CA GLU A 426 10.60 -43.48 14.07
C GLU A 426 10.37 -43.79 12.58
N ASP A 427 9.86 -44.99 12.25
CA ASP A 427 9.49 -45.37 10.89
C ASP A 427 8.37 -44.47 10.32
N GLU A 428 7.38 -44.11 11.13
CA GLU A 428 6.31 -43.18 10.75
C GLU A 428 6.86 -41.79 10.43
N MET A 429 7.77 -41.27 11.24
CA MET A 429 8.39 -39.95 11.05
C MET A 429 9.32 -39.90 9.85
N ASN A 430 10.09 -40.98 9.63
CA ASN A 430 10.92 -41.13 8.44
C ASN A 430 10.05 -41.11 7.16
N LYS A 431 8.93 -41.84 7.18
CA LYS A 431 7.96 -41.80 6.09
C LYS A 431 7.37 -40.40 5.90
N PHE A 432 6.94 -39.74 6.97
CA PHE A 432 6.40 -38.39 6.91
C PHE A 432 7.40 -37.41 6.28
N GLN A 433 8.67 -37.42 6.69
CA GLN A 433 9.70 -36.53 6.16
C GLN A 433 9.87 -36.68 4.64
N VAL A 434 9.86 -37.92 4.14
CA VAL A 434 9.95 -38.20 2.69
C VAL A 434 8.71 -37.69 1.94
N VAL A 435 7.52 -37.93 2.49
CA VAL A 435 6.26 -37.54 1.84
C VAL A 435 6.09 -36.02 1.84
N VAL A 436 6.41 -35.35 2.94
CA VAL A 436 6.37 -33.87 3.04
C VAL A 436 7.36 -33.21 2.10
N ARG A 437 8.56 -33.77 1.93
CA ARG A 437 9.50 -33.26 0.93
C ARG A 437 8.89 -33.31 -0.48
N LYS A 438 8.35 -34.47 -0.87
CA LYS A 438 7.67 -34.63 -2.17
C LYS A 438 6.46 -33.69 -2.32
N PHE A 439 5.73 -33.47 -1.23
CA PHE A 439 4.61 -32.54 -1.21
C PHE A 439 5.05 -31.13 -1.62
N PHE A 440 6.13 -30.60 -1.04
CA PHE A 440 6.63 -29.27 -1.40
C PHE A 440 7.29 -29.22 -2.77
N ASP A 441 8.01 -30.28 -3.15
CA ASP A 441 8.55 -30.41 -4.52
C ASP A 441 7.42 -30.30 -5.57
N PHE A 442 6.28 -30.94 -5.33
CA PHE A 442 5.12 -30.85 -6.22
C PHE A 442 4.32 -29.56 -6.07
N LEU A 443 4.23 -28.97 -4.88
CA LEU A 443 3.52 -27.71 -4.67
C LEU A 443 4.20 -26.55 -5.43
N GLY A 444 5.53 -26.58 -5.53
CA GLY A 444 6.32 -25.62 -6.31
C GLY A 444 6.49 -25.96 -7.79
N LEU A 445 5.96 -27.10 -8.25
CA LEU A 445 6.12 -27.55 -9.62
C LEU A 445 5.10 -26.90 -10.55
N PHE A 446 5.57 -26.38 -11.69
CA PHE A 446 4.71 -25.96 -12.79
C PHE A 446 4.30 -27.18 -13.63
N VAL A 447 3.02 -27.54 -13.63
CA VAL A 447 2.52 -28.61 -14.51
C VAL A 447 1.97 -28.06 -15.82
N VAL A 448 2.01 -28.88 -16.87
CA VAL A 448 1.52 -28.49 -18.21
C VAL A 448 0.05 -28.07 -18.17
N ALA A 449 -0.78 -28.72 -17.33
CA ALA A 449 -2.19 -28.39 -17.18
C ALA A 449 -2.45 -26.93 -16.75
N ASP A 450 -1.52 -26.31 -16.01
CA ASP A 450 -1.67 -24.93 -15.53
C ASP A 450 -1.47 -23.90 -16.65
N THR A 451 -0.72 -24.28 -17.69
CA THR A 451 -0.37 -23.41 -18.83
C THR A 451 -1.13 -23.78 -20.11
N LEU A 452 -1.49 -25.05 -20.28
CA LEU A 452 -2.22 -25.62 -21.41
C LEU A 452 -3.36 -26.54 -20.90
N PRO A 453 -4.48 -25.97 -20.41
CA PRO A 453 -5.52 -26.75 -19.71
C PRO A 453 -6.13 -27.89 -20.53
N TYR A 454 -6.20 -27.74 -21.86
CA TYR A 454 -6.72 -28.77 -22.77
C TYR A 454 -5.79 -30.00 -22.92
N LEU A 455 -4.55 -29.92 -22.45
CA LEU A 455 -3.63 -31.07 -22.35
C LEU A 455 -3.60 -31.68 -20.95
N GLY A 456 -4.39 -31.18 -19.99
CA GLY A 456 -4.39 -31.68 -18.62
C GLY A 456 -4.73 -33.18 -18.51
N TRP A 457 -5.58 -33.70 -19.39
CA TRP A 457 -5.96 -35.12 -19.40
C TRP A 457 -4.81 -36.09 -19.69
N LEU A 458 -3.71 -35.61 -20.30
CA LEU A 458 -2.54 -36.43 -20.63
C LEU A 458 -1.63 -36.71 -19.43
N ASP A 459 -1.70 -35.91 -18.37
CA ASP A 459 -0.77 -35.95 -17.21
C ASP A 459 0.70 -36.09 -17.68
N LEU A 460 1.15 -35.19 -18.56
CA LEU A 460 2.51 -35.22 -19.10
C LEU A 460 3.54 -35.09 -17.97
N GLY A 461 4.34 -36.15 -17.77
CA GLY A 461 5.28 -36.28 -16.65
C GLY A 461 4.74 -37.06 -15.44
N GLY A 462 3.47 -37.47 -15.45
CA GLY A 462 2.84 -38.27 -14.39
C GLY A 462 2.68 -37.54 -13.05
N HIS A 463 2.77 -36.21 -13.08
CA HIS A 463 2.84 -35.36 -11.89
C HIS A 463 1.50 -35.30 -11.15
N GLU A 464 0.35 -35.25 -11.83
CA GLU A 464 -0.95 -35.27 -11.17
C GLU A 464 -1.20 -36.59 -10.46
N LYS A 465 -0.87 -37.72 -11.10
CA LYS A 465 -0.99 -39.03 -10.47
C LYS A 465 -0.05 -39.18 -9.27
N ALA A 466 1.15 -38.60 -9.33
CA ALA A 466 2.08 -38.58 -8.21
C ALA A 466 1.57 -37.68 -7.06
N MET A 467 1.07 -36.48 -7.37
CA MET A 467 0.44 -35.57 -6.42
C MET A 467 -0.73 -36.22 -5.70
N LYS A 468 -1.62 -36.93 -6.42
CA LYS A 468 -2.75 -37.65 -5.81
C LYS A 468 -2.30 -38.75 -4.83
N ARG A 469 -1.17 -39.42 -5.10
CA ARG A 469 -0.61 -40.40 -4.15
C ARG A 469 -0.06 -39.71 -2.91
N VAL A 470 0.73 -38.65 -3.09
CA VAL A 470 1.28 -37.86 -1.98
C VAL A 470 0.17 -37.25 -1.13
N ALA A 471 -0.89 -36.70 -1.75
CA ALA A 471 -2.05 -36.16 -1.06
C ALA A 471 -2.71 -37.20 -0.14
N LYS A 472 -2.90 -38.44 -0.63
CA LYS A 472 -3.46 -39.55 0.17
C LYS A 472 -2.55 -39.95 1.33
N GLU A 473 -1.24 -40.02 1.10
CA GLU A 473 -0.29 -40.38 2.16
C GLU A 473 -0.22 -39.33 3.26
N ILE A 474 -0.22 -38.04 2.89
CA ILE A 474 -0.29 -36.93 3.84
C ILE A 474 -1.62 -36.91 4.60
N ASP A 475 -2.73 -37.04 3.88
CA ASP A 475 -4.06 -37.05 4.49
C ASP A 475 -4.21 -38.16 5.53
N PHE A 476 -3.66 -39.35 5.24
CA PHE A 476 -3.61 -40.47 6.17
C PHE A 476 -2.80 -40.16 7.43
N ILE A 477 -1.57 -39.62 7.29
CA ILE A 477 -0.69 -39.34 8.42
C ILE A 477 -1.29 -38.25 9.32
N ILE A 478 -1.73 -37.14 8.75
CA ILE A 478 -2.27 -36.03 9.54
C ILE A 478 -3.64 -36.38 10.10
N GLY A 479 -4.45 -37.14 9.36
CA GLY A 479 -5.70 -37.69 9.85
C GLY A 479 -5.50 -38.55 11.11
N LYS A 480 -4.47 -39.41 11.11
CA LYS A 480 -4.09 -40.20 12.30
C LYS A 480 -3.76 -39.29 13.48
N TRP A 481 -2.92 -38.28 13.30
CA TRP A 481 -2.56 -37.35 14.39
C TRP A 481 -3.76 -36.54 14.88
N LEU A 482 -4.66 -36.12 13.99
CA LEU A 482 -5.90 -35.43 14.36
C LEU A 482 -6.78 -36.31 15.26
N CYS A 483 -6.94 -37.59 14.92
CA CYS A 483 -7.65 -38.55 15.77
C CYS A 483 -6.98 -38.73 17.13
N GLU A 484 -5.66 -38.90 17.18
CA GLU A 484 -4.91 -39.03 18.44
C GLU A 484 -5.11 -37.83 19.37
N HIS A 485 -5.17 -36.60 18.83
CA HIS A 485 -5.40 -35.40 19.65
C HIS A 485 -6.84 -35.30 20.16
N ARG A 486 -7.82 -35.71 19.36
CA ARG A 486 -9.23 -35.79 19.80
C ARG A 486 -9.40 -36.81 20.93
N GLU A 487 -8.82 -38.00 20.78
CA GLU A 487 -8.89 -39.04 21.83
C GLU A 487 -8.21 -38.62 23.13
N LYS A 488 -7.07 -37.93 23.05
CA LYS A 488 -6.38 -37.37 24.24
C LYS A 488 -7.16 -36.26 24.91
N ARG A 489 -7.88 -35.45 24.14
CA ARG A 489 -8.72 -34.37 24.68
C ARG A 489 -9.90 -34.91 25.48
N ASP A 490 -10.46 -36.04 25.06
CA ASP A 490 -11.61 -36.68 25.73
C ASP A 490 -11.19 -37.48 26.98
N SER A 491 -9.88 -37.63 27.24
CA SER A 491 -9.32 -38.28 28.42
C SER A 491 -9.00 -37.30 29.57
N ILE A 492 -8.86 -37.80 30.80
CA ILE A 492 -8.58 -36.99 32.02
C ILE A 492 -7.18 -36.32 31.98
N GLU A 493 -6.31 -36.69 31.03
CA GLU A 493 -4.94 -36.15 30.87
C GLU A 493 -4.88 -34.77 30.19
N ALA A 494 -6.01 -34.10 29.97
CA ALA A 494 -6.15 -32.82 29.24
C ALA A 494 -5.43 -31.59 29.85
N MET A 495 -4.59 -31.76 30.88
CA MET A 495 -3.80 -30.68 31.51
C MET A 495 -2.42 -30.45 30.85
N GLY A 496 -2.16 -31.08 29.71
CA GLY A 496 -0.94 -30.90 28.93
C GLY A 496 -0.83 -29.54 28.21
N GLU A 497 0.37 -29.21 27.74
CA GLU A 497 0.59 -28.04 26.89
C GLU A 497 -0.08 -28.25 25.51
N LYS A 498 -0.95 -27.31 25.12
CA LYS A 498 -1.65 -27.35 23.82
C LYS A 498 -0.75 -26.90 22.67
N ASP A 499 -0.67 -27.71 21.62
CA ASP A 499 -0.03 -27.37 20.36
C ASP A 499 -0.98 -26.70 19.36
N PHE A 500 -0.55 -26.45 18.12
CA PHE A 500 -1.43 -25.78 17.15
C PHE A 500 -2.58 -26.66 16.67
N LEU A 501 -2.42 -27.98 16.63
CA LEU A 501 -3.48 -28.90 16.25
C LEU A 501 -4.61 -28.85 17.29
N ASP A 502 -4.29 -28.84 18.59
CA ASP A 502 -5.26 -28.66 19.68
C ASP A 502 -6.03 -27.34 19.58
N LEU A 503 -5.33 -26.27 19.23
CA LEU A 503 -5.91 -24.93 19.09
C LEU A 503 -6.81 -24.84 17.86
N MET A 504 -6.42 -25.46 16.74
CA MET A 504 -7.25 -25.53 15.53
C MET A 504 -8.50 -26.38 15.74
N ILE A 505 -8.40 -27.49 16.48
CA ILE A 505 -9.57 -28.26 16.92
C ILE A 505 -10.48 -27.35 17.74
N SER A 506 -9.94 -26.59 18.70
CA SER A 506 -10.72 -25.71 19.58
C SER A 506 -11.38 -24.54 18.82
N ALA A 507 -10.67 -23.94 17.88
CA ALA A 507 -11.14 -22.79 17.10
C ALA A 507 -12.26 -23.14 16.11
N LEU A 508 -12.37 -24.42 15.73
CA LEU A 508 -13.34 -24.91 14.74
C LEU A 508 -14.40 -25.85 15.34
N GLU A 509 -14.57 -25.83 16.66
CA GLU A 509 -15.58 -26.63 17.37
C GLU A 509 -17.02 -26.35 16.91
N THR A 510 -17.31 -25.13 16.45
CA THR A 510 -18.64 -24.71 16.00
C THR A 510 -18.99 -25.18 14.59
N GLY A 511 -18.06 -25.83 13.89
CA GLY A 511 -18.23 -26.32 12.52
C GLY A 511 -17.27 -25.68 11.51
N GLY A 512 -17.25 -26.21 10.28
CA GLY A 512 -16.39 -25.76 9.19
C GLY A 512 -16.57 -24.29 8.78
N LEU A 513 -15.71 -23.80 7.89
CA LEU A 513 -15.71 -22.42 7.40
C LEU A 513 -15.87 -22.40 5.88
N GLY A 514 -16.83 -21.60 5.40
CA GLY A 514 -17.15 -21.55 3.97
C GLY A 514 -17.63 -22.91 3.47
N ASP A 515 -17.03 -23.39 2.39
CA ASP A 515 -17.39 -24.67 1.75
C ASP A 515 -16.62 -25.88 2.34
N TYR A 516 -15.74 -25.65 3.32
CA TYR A 516 -14.85 -26.68 3.86
C TYR A 516 -15.28 -27.15 5.24
N ASN A 517 -15.26 -28.46 5.46
CA ASN A 517 -15.45 -29.02 6.80
C ASN A 517 -14.23 -28.75 7.71
N ALA A 518 -14.44 -28.84 9.02
CA ALA A 518 -13.42 -28.55 10.02
C ALA A 518 -12.15 -29.41 9.83
N ASP A 519 -12.29 -30.72 9.59
CA ASP A 519 -11.15 -31.64 9.43
C ASP A 519 -10.25 -31.24 8.27
N THR A 520 -10.84 -30.88 7.13
CA THR A 520 -10.12 -30.39 5.95
C THR A 520 -9.35 -29.10 6.27
N ILE A 521 -9.97 -28.17 7.00
CA ILE A 521 -9.34 -26.90 7.38
C ILE A 521 -8.18 -27.15 8.36
N ILE A 522 -8.40 -27.98 9.38
CA ILE A 522 -7.39 -28.33 10.38
C ILE A 522 -6.19 -28.98 9.71
N LYS A 523 -6.42 -30.05 8.93
CA LYS A 523 -5.34 -30.79 8.24
C LYS A 523 -4.55 -29.90 7.29
N SER A 524 -5.24 -29.11 6.47
CA SER A 524 -4.57 -28.22 5.51
C SER A 524 -3.81 -27.08 6.18
N THR A 525 -4.32 -26.54 7.31
CA THR A 525 -3.65 -25.47 8.06
C THR A 525 -2.39 -25.97 8.76
N CYS A 526 -2.44 -27.16 9.36
CA CYS A 526 -1.26 -27.77 9.99
C CYS A 526 -0.11 -27.97 8.98
N LEU A 527 -0.41 -28.37 7.74
CA LEU A 527 0.59 -28.47 6.68
C LEU A 527 1.27 -27.15 6.34
N VAL A 528 0.51 -26.06 6.26
CA VAL A 528 1.07 -24.71 6.00
C VAL A 528 1.92 -24.25 7.16
N CYS A 529 1.45 -24.49 8.39
CA CYS A 529 2.23 -24.14 9.58
C CYS A 529 3.53 -24.94 9.66
N SER A 530 3.55 -26.19 9.23
CA SER A 530 4.79 -27.00 9.12
C SER A 530 5.74 -26.53 8.00
N ASP A 531 5.26 -25.76 7.01
CA ASP A 531 6.03 -25.28 5.86
C ASP A 531 6.83 -24.00 6.13
N HIS A 532 6.40 -23.14 7.06
CA HIS A 532 6.76 -21.71 7.00
C HIS A 532 8.27 -21.36 7.15
N ILE A 533 9.15 -22.35 7.33
CA ILE A 533 10.63 -22.20 7.22
C ILE A 533 11.27 -23.25 6.27
N GLY A 534 10.55 -24.28 5.81
CA GLY A 534 11.04 -25.27 4.83
C GLY A 534 11.38 -24.64 3.47
N ALA A 535 10.58 -23.66 3.02
CA ALA A 535 10.87 -22.87 1.83
C ALA A 535 12.18 -22.06 1.88
N LYS A 536 12.73 -21.80 3.09
CA LYS A 536 14.06 -21.17 3.24
C LYS A 536 15.22 -22.16 3.12
N LEU A 537 14.98 -23.45 3.32
CA LEU A 537 15.99 -24.52 3.18
C LEU A 537 15.97 -25.18 1.80
N ALA A 538 14.82 -25.23 1.12
CA ALA A 538 14.72 -25.73 -0.26
C ALA A 538 15.38 -24.80 -1.31
N LEU A 539 15.67 -23.54 -0.95
CA LEU A 539 16.38 -22.59 -1.80
C LEU A 539 17.91 -22.82 -1.89
N ASN A 540 18.47 -23.81 -1.20
CA ASN A 540 19.91 -24.14 -1.25
C ASN A 540 20.21 -25.58 -1.71
N SER A 541 19.29 -26.19 -2.47
CA SER A 541 19.57 -27.42 -3.21
C SER A 541 19.16 -27.28 -4.67
N PHE A 542 19.77 -26.30 -5.35
CA PHE A 542 20.07 -26.29 -6.78
C PHE A 542 21.37 -25.50 -7.00
#